data_AF-A0A0D3CM11-F1
#
_entry.id   AF-A0A0D3CM11-F1
#
_cell.length_a   1.000
_cell.length_b   1.000
_cell.length_c   1.000
_cell.angle_alpha   90.00
_cell.angle_beta   90.00
_cell.angle_gamma   90.00
#
_symmetry.space_group_name_H-M   'P 1'
#
loop_
_entity.id
_entity.type
_entity.pdbx_description
1 polymer ?
#
loop_
_entity_poly.entity_id
_entity_poly.type
_entity_poly.pdbx_seq_one_letter_code
_entity_poly.pdbx_strand_id
1 'polypeptide(L)'
;MDSAGEVVNDGKITLEGFSVAARAFADKWKRHNLSFPSWSWVSLINRTLLKKEECYLSLEKIIILSSLEGSAEEESLDVTADWWEKEESIDHTVLVQNVEDEAHYYDYHIVYSASYMVPMLYFRGYSSDGKPLSLDVIKRDLPSSSVSLLLESKWTFITQEEHPYLNRPWFKLHPCGTEEWIKLLSESSSSDGCQMPVELYLVSWFSVVGQVVGLRTPLEMLI
;
A
#
# COMPACT_ATOMS: atom_id res chain seq x y z
N MET A 1 25.06 -15.18 21.85
CA MET A 1 24.17 -14.52 22.82
C MET A 1 22.80 -14.56 22.18
N ASP A 2 21.91 -15.39 22.70
CA ASP A 2 20.57 -15.60 22.16
C ASP A 2 19.83 -14.26 22.06
N SER A 3 19.48 -13.89 20.82
CA SER A 3 18.47 -12.88 20.56
C SER A 3 17.13 -13.55 20.85
N ALA A 4 16.69 -13.54 22.11
CA ALA A 4 15.29 -13.82 22.42
C ALA A 4 14.45 -12.89 21.52
N GLY A 5 13.68 -13.46 20.59
CA GLY A 5 12.91 -12.69 19.62
C GLY A 5 12.08 -11.64 20.35
N GLU A 6 12.20 -10.37 19.94
CA GLU A 6 11.38 -9.31 20.51
C GLU A 6 9.92 -9.64 20.21
N VAL A 7 9.07 -9.51 21.23
CA VAL A 7 7.69 -9.94 21.14
C VAL A 7 6.77 -8.73 21.29
N VAL A 8 5.75 -8.66 20.45
CA VAL A 8 4.87 -7.50 20.36
C VAL A 8 3.91 -7.52 21.54
N ASN A 9 4.00 -6.50 22.39
CA ASN A 9 3.08 -6.27 23.49
C ASN A 9 2.13 -5.11 23.14
N ASP A 10 0.83 -5.34 23.32
CA ASP A 10 -0.23 -4.30 23.26
C ASP A 10 -0.46 -3.62 21.90
N GLY A 11 -0.02 -4.20 20.79
CA GLY A 11 -0.27 -3.66 19.44
C GLY A 11 0.64 -2.50 19.03
N LYS A 12 1.57 -2.10 19.90
CA LYS A 12 2.64 -1.13 19.62
C LYS A 12 3.95 -1.82 19.26
N ILE A 13 4.87 -1.06 18.67
CA ILE A 13 6.21 -1.53 18.33
C ILE A 13 7.26 -0.48 18.71
N THR A 14 8.41 -0.94 19.20
CA THR A 14 9.57 -0.08 19.46
C THR A 14 10.23 0.31 18.13
N LEU A 15 11.13 1.31 18.14
CA LEU A 15 11.92 1.63 16.94
C LEU A 15 12.84 0.47 16.52
N GLU A 16 13.38 -0.26 17.49
CA GLU A 16 14.22 -1.44 17.25
C GLU A 16 13.40 -2.58 16.66
N GLY A 17 12.25 -2.87 17.27
CA GLY A 17 11.29 -3.85 16.75
C GLY A 17 10.79 -3.48 15.36
N PHE A 18 10.51 -2.20 15.08
CA PHE A 18 10.16 -1.75 13.73
C PHE A 18 11.26 -2.06 12.73
N SER A 19 12.53 -1.88 13.12
CA SER A 19 13.67 -2.18 12.27
C SER A 19 13.80 -3.68 11.97
N VAL A 20 13.56 -4.54 12.96
CA VAL A 20 13.52 -5.99 12.78
C VAL A 20 12.35 -6.39 11.86
N ALA A 21 11.14 -5.93 12.18
CA ALA A 21 9.94 -6.19 11.41
C ALA A 21 10.05 -5.74 9.95
N ALA A 22 10.69 -4.59 9.71
CA ALA A 22 10.83 -4.01 8.38
C ALA A 22 11.78 -4.79 7.48
N ARG A 23 12.90 -5.27 8.03
CA ARG A 23 13.81 -6.16 7.30
C ARG A 23 13.10 -7.48 6.97
N ALA A 24 12.44 -8.08 7.96
CA ALA A 24 11.68 -9.31 7.76
C ALA A 24 10.57 -9.14 6.70
N PHE A 25 9.84 -8.03 6.74
CA PHE A 25 8.81 -7.69 5.77
C PHE A 25 9.38 -7.54 4.36
N ALA A 26 10.47 -6.78 4.18
CA ALA A 26 11.10 -6.59 2.86
C ALA A 26 11.61 -7.92 2.28
N ASP A 27 12.22 -8.76 3.10
CA ASP A 27 12.70 -10.09 2.70
C ASP A 27 11.57 -11.05 2.34
N LYS A 28 10.45 -11.02 3.09
CA LYS A 28 9.25 -11.79 2.75
C LYS A 28 8.61 -11.26 1.47
N TRP A 29 8.47 -9.95 1.31
CA TRP A 29 7.90 -9.34 0.11
C TRP A 29 8.66 -9.74 -1.14
N LYS A 30 9.99 -9.64 -1.10
CA LYS A 30 10.86 -10.00 -2.23
C LYS A 30 10.74 -11.46 -2.64
N ARG A 31 10.47 -12.37 -1.70
CA ARG A 31 10.27 -13.80 -1.98
C ARG A 31 8.93 -14.13 -2.62
N HIS A 32 7.88 -13.37 -2.27
CA HIS A 32 6.49 -13.71 -2.62
C HIS A 32 5.83 -12.76 -3.64
N ASN A 33 6.43 -11.59 -3.92
CA ASN A 33 5.90 -10.60 -4.87
C ASN A 33 6.92 -10.31 -5.99
N LEU A 34 6.96 -11.18 -7.00
CA LEU A 34 7.89 -11.02 -8.14
C LEU A 34 7.42 -10.01 -9.18
N SER A 35 6.12 -9.71 -9.22
CA SER A 35 5.51 -8.75 -10.16
C SER A 35 5.62 -7.30 -9.70
N PHE A 36 5.92 -7.06 -8.41
CA PHE A 36 6.10 -5.73 -7.85
C PHE A 36 7.58 -5.46 -7.57
N PRO A 37 8.02 -4.20 -7.63
CA PRO A 37 9.30 -3.80 -7.07
C PRO A 37 9.44 -4.24 -5.61
N SER A 38 10.69 -4.43 -5.18
CA SER A 38 10.98 -4.79 -3.79
C SER A 38 10.98 -3.55 -2.90
N TRP A 39 10.48 -3.69 -1.67
CA TRP A 39 10.69 -2.69 -0.63
C TRP A 39 12.18 -2.55 -0.33
N SER A 40 12.66 -1.31 -0.31
CA SER A 40 14.05 -0.95 -0.06
C SER A 40 14.19 -0.25 1.29
N TRP A 41 15.28 -0.57 1.99
CA TRP A 41 15.62 0.08 3.26
C TRP A 41 16.36 1.39 3.00
N VAL A 42 15.76 2.52 3.38
CA VAL A 42 16.38 3.84 3.26
C VAL A 42 16.88 4.28 4.63
N SER A 43 18.20 4.35 4.78
CA SER A 43 18.85 4.85 5.99
C SER A 43 19.05 6.37 5.91
N LEU A 44 18.61 7.08 6.94
CA LEU A 44 18.80 8.51 7.07
C LEU A 44 20.09 8.73 7.86
N ILE A 45 21.13 9.17 7.16
CA ILE A 45 22.38 9.55 7.83
C ILE A 45 22.14 10.92 8.48
N ASN A 46 21.73 10.92 9.75
CA ASN A 46 21.63 12.15 10.52
C ASN A 46 23.05 12.65 10.84
N ARG A 47 23.46 13.75 10.19
CA ARG A 47 24.80 14.35 10.37
C ARG A 47 24.94 15.09 11.71
N THR A 48 23.86 15.23 12.48
CA THR A 48 23.81 16.02 13.71
C THR A 48 23.29 15.20 14.88
N LEU A 49 24.21 14.59 15.63
CA LEU A 49 24.06 14.13 17.02
C LEU A 49 23.13 12.93 17.30
N LEU A 50 23.75 11.90 17.91
CA LEU A 50 23.21 10.69 18.54
C LEU A 50 22.88 9.51 17.61
N LYS A 51 23.52 8.39 17.93
CA LYS A 51 23.53 7.06 17.31
C LYS A 51 22.14 6.39 17.23
N LYS A 52 21.17 6.99 16.54
CA LYS A 52 19.94 6.30 16.14
C LYS A 52 19.80 6.40 14.64
N GLU A 53 19.91 5.25 13.98
CA GLU A 53 19.59 5.12 12.56
C GLU A 53 18.08 5.33 12.42
N GLU A 54 17.68 6.51 11.99
CA GLU A 54 16.32 6.71 11.49
C GLU A 54 16.25 6.17 10.07
N CYS A 55 15.15 5.51 9.75
CA CYS A 55 15.02 4.73 8.54
C CYS A 55 13.55 4.55 8.19
N TYR A 56 13.30 4.27 6.91
CA TYR A 56 11.97 3.93 6.43
C TYR A 56 12.07 2.90 5.29
N LEU A 57 10.98 2.18 5.06
CA LEU A 57 10.85 1.32 3.89
C LEU A 57 10.29 2.12 2.72
N SER A 58 10.83 1.90 1.53
CA SER A 58 10.44 2.59 0.31
C SER A 58 10.11 1.61 -0.82
N LEU A 59 8.93 1.79 -1.41
CA LEU A 59 8.46 1.12 -2.62
C LEU A 59 8.05 2.20 -3.62
N GLU A 60 8.86 2.43 -4.66
CA GLU A 60 8.67 3.54 -5.60
C GLU A 60 8.41 3.04 -7.02
N LYS A 61 7.85 3.92 -7.84
CA LYS A 61 7.66 3.74 -9.29
C LYS A 61 6.74 2.56 -9.63
N ILE A 62 5.70 2.35 -8.83
CA ILE A 62 4.58 1.46 -9.20
C ILE A 62 3.79 2.15 -10.31
N ILE A 63 3.52 1.44 -11.40
CA ILE A 63 2.80 1.99 -12.55
C ILE A 63 1.37 1.46 -12.54
N ILE A 64 0.40 2.37 -12.63
CA ILE A 64 -0.99 2.06 -12.92
C ILE A 64 -1.31 2.67 -14.28
N LEU A 65 -1.75 1.82 -15.22
CA LEU A 65 -2.27 2.27 -16.51
C LEU A 65 -3.74 2.61 -16.30
N SER A 66 -4.11 3.87 -16.49
CA SER A 66 -5.52 4.28 -16.49
C SER A 66 -6.20 3.65 -17.70
N SER A 67 -6.79 2.46 -17.53
CA SER A 67 -7.70 1.93 -18.56
C SER A 67 -8.90 2.87 -18.63
N LEU A 68 -9.12 3.46 -19.81
CA LEU A 68 -10.32 4.23 -20.11
C LEU A 68 -11.53 3.29 -20.16
N GLU A 69 -11.96 2.75 -19.03
CA GLU A 69 -13.26 2.10 -18.95
C GLU A 69 -14.33 3.18 -18.96
N GLY A 70 -14.73 3.53 -20.18
CA GLY A 70 -15.97 4.23 -20.44
C GLY A 70 -17.15 3.41 -19.88
N SER A 71 -18.10 4.15 -19.32
CA SER A 71 -19.47 3.73 -18.99
C SER A 71 -19.93 2.41 -19.62
N ALA A 72 -19.89 1.33 -18.86
CA ALA A 72 -20.79 0.20 -19.06
C ALA A 72 -21.79 0.24 -17.91
N GLU A 73 -22.94 0.84 -18.19
CA GLU A 73 -24.15 0.59 -17.42
C GLU A 73 -24.40 -0.92 -17.48
N GLU A 74 -24.50 -1.58 -16.31
CA GLU A 74 -24.95 -2.96 -16.23
C GLU A 74 -26.42 -3.03 -16.67
N GLU A 75 -26.66 -3.16 -17.98
CA GLU A 75 -27.92 -3.67 -18.50
C GLU A 75 -27.83 -5.20 -18.57
N SER A 76 -28.48 -5.84 -17.61
CA SER A 76 -28.81 -7.26 -17.61
C SER A 76 -29.66 -7.62 -18.82
N LEU A 77 -29.13 -8.35 -19.81
CA LEU A 77 -29.98 -9.06 -20.77
C LEU A 77 -29.41 -10.43 -21.18
N ASP A 78 -30.38 -11.30 -21.34
CA ASP A 78 -30.42 -12.76 -21.37
C ASP A 78 -29.69 -13.39 -22.57
N VAL A 79 -29.01 -14.51 -22.31
CA VAL A 79 -28.32 -15.32 -23.32
C VAL A 79 -29.35 -16.18 -24.05
N THR A 80 -29.61 -15.89 -25.33
CA THR A 80 -29.98 -16.94 -26.30
C THR A 80 -29.52 -16.66 -27.73
N ALA A 81 -28.70 -17.59 -28.22
CA ALA A 81 -28.67 -18.20 -29.57
C ALA A 81 -28.74 -17.32 -30.85
N ASP A 82 -27.56 -17.21 -31.49
CA ASP A 82 -27.26 -17.86 -32.79
C ASP A 82 -27.60 -17.06 -34.09
N TRP A 83 -26.72 -17.20 -35.10
CA TRP A 83 -26.90 -17.01 -36.56
C TRP A 83 -26.37 -15.75 -37.37
N TRP A 84 -25.21 -15.95 -38.04
CA TRP A 84 -24.69 -15.59 -39.42
C TRP A 84 -24.14 -14.22 -39.85
N GLU A 85 -23.07 -14.35 -40.65
CA GLU A 85 -22.17 -13.39 -41.29
C GLU A 85 -22.83 -12.32 -42.18
N LYS A 86 -22.25 -11.10 -42.17
CA LYS A 86 -22.14 -10.26 -43.37
C LYS A 86 -21.01 -9.23 -43.25
N GLU A 87 -20.04 -9.29 -44.16
CA GLU A 87 -19.13 -8.18 -44.47
C GLU A 87 -19.91 -7.01 -45.12
N GLU A 88 -19.56 -5.76 -44.78
CA GLU A 88 -19.24 -4.71 -45.75
C GLU A 88 -18.71 -3.42 -45.09
N SER A 89 -17.52 -3.03 -45.56
CA SER A 89 -16.82 -1.74 -45.54
C SER A 89 -17.43 -0.52 -44.84
N ILE A 90 -16.72 0.02 -43.83
CA ILE A 90 -16.73 1.45 -43.50
C ILE A 90 -15.32 1.92 -43.12
N ASP A 91 -14.87 2.92 -43.88
CA ASP A 91 -13.75 3.86 -43.68
C ASP A 91 -13.13 3.88 -42.26
N HIS A 92 -11.97 3.25 -42.10
CA HIS A 92 -11.10 3.49 -40.96
C HIS A 92 -10.42 4.84 -41.13
N THR A 93 -11.17 5.92 -40.93
CA THR A 93 -10.56 7.19 -40.56
C THR A 93 -9.90 6.95 -39.21
N VAL A 94 -8.58 6.76 -39.20
CA VAL A 94 -7.77 6.71 -37.99
C VAL A 94 -7.91 8.07 -37.34
N LEU A 95 -8.93 8.21 -36.48
CA LEU A 95 -8.91 9.20 -35.42
C LEU A 95 -7.67 8.85 -34.62
N VAL A 96 -6.58 9.57 -34.87
CA VAL A 96 -5.45 9.66 -33.95
C VAL A 96 -6.03 10.30 -32.69
N GLN A 97 -6.69 9.48 -31.88
CA GLN A 97 -6.99 9.80 -30.52
C GLN A 97 -5.63 9.93 -29.86
N ASN A 98 -5.15 11.16 -29.75
CA ASN A 98 -4.15 11.56 -28.77
C ASN A 98 -4.77 11.37 -27.39
N VAL A 99 -5.02 10.12 -27.01
CA VAL A 99 -5.20 9.74 -25.63
C VAL A 99 -3.82 9.26 -25.26
N GLU A 100 -3.03 10.17 -24.72
CA GLU A 100 -1.90 9.76 -23.90
C GLU A 100 -2.48 8.77 -22.89
N ASP A 101 -2.13 7.49 -22.99
CA ASP A 101 -2.26 6.55 -21.88
C ASP A 101 -1.48 7.19 -20.72
N GLU A 102 -2.16 8.00 -19.90
CA GLU A 102 -1.53 8.79 -18.86
C GLU A 102 -1.17 7.85 -17.72
N ALA A 103 -0.02 7.17 -17.89
CA ALA A 103 0.51 6.29 -16.87
C ALA A 103 0.71 7.09 -15.57
N HIS A 104 0.07 6.62 -14.51
CA HIS A 104 0.24 7.16 -13.17
C HIS A 104 1.28 6.35 -12.41
N TYR A 105 2.15 7.05 -11.70
CA TYR A 105 3.24 6.50 -10.93
C TYR A 105 2.98 6.69 -9.44
N TYR A 106 3.26 5.66 -8.66
CA TYR A 106 2.99 5.63 -7.24
C TYR A 106 4.23 5.27 -6.44
N ASP A 107 4.44 6.04 -5.38
CA ASP A 107 5.47 5.79 -4.37
C ASP A 107 4.81 5.61 -3.00
N TYR A 108 5.32 4.65 -2.23
CA TYR A 108 4.81 4.26 -0.91
C TYR A 108 5.97 4.14 0.08
N HIS A 109 5.87 4.84 1.20
CA HIS A 109 6.85 4.79 2.28
C HIS A 109 6.20 4.33 3.60
N ILE A 110 6.85 3.40 4.30
CA ILE A 110 6.45 3.00 5.65
C ILE A 110 7.42 3.62 6.64
N VAL A 111 6.91 4.53 7.48
CA VAL A 111 7.68 5.32 8.42
C VAL A 111 7.26 5.01 9.85
N TYR A 112 8.22 4.87 10.76
CA TYR A 112 7.91 4.72 12.18
C TYR A 112 7.44 6.03 12.81
N SER A 113 6.36 5.98 13.58
CA SER A 113 5.88 7.11 14.37
C SER A 113 6.32 6.98 15.82
N ALA A 114 7.22 7.86 16.28
CA ALA A 114 7.64 7.87 17.68
C ALA A 114 6.51 8.23 18.66
N SER A 115 5.58 9.10 18.25
CA SER A 115 4.47 9.55 19.10
C SER A 115 3.40 8.48 19.30
N TYR A 116 3.13 7.68 18.27
CA TYR A 116 2.10 6.62 18.32
C TYR A 116 2.69 5.23 18.56
N MET A 117 4.01 5.07 18.40
CA MET A 117 4.72 3.79 18.49
C MET A 117 4.18 2.73 17.53
N VAL A 118 3.83 3.16 16.30
CA VAL A 118 3.30 2.31 15.22
C VAL A 118 3.85 2.77 13.87
N PRO A 119 3.86 1.91 12.84
CA PRO A 119 4.13 2.32 11.47
C PRO A 119 3.04 3.22 10.89
N MET A 120 3.42 4.09 9.96
CA MET A 120 2.54 4.95 9.17
C MET A 120 2.85 4.77 7.69
N LEU A 121 1.81 4.65 6.87
CA LEU A 121 1.96 4.63 5.41
C LEU A 121 1.84 6.05 4.86
N TYR A 122 2.88 6.49 4.16
CA TYR A 122 2.87 7.64 3.28
C TYR A 122 2.79 7.17 1.84
N PHE A 123 2.03 7.86 1.01
CA PHE A 123 1.97 7.58 -0.42
C PHE A 123 1.79 8.86 -1.23
N ARG A 124 2.15 8.80 -2.51
CA ARG A 124 1.84 9.83 -3.49
C ARG A 124 1.66 9.22 -4.87
N GLY A 125 0.83 9.86 -5.67
CA GLY A 125 0.72 9.62 -7.10
C GLY A 125 1.30 10.78 -7.89
N TYR A 126 1.88 10.52 -9.06
CA TYR A 126 2.30 11.53 -10.02
C TYR A 126 2.10 11.04 -11.45
N SER A 127 1.76 11.96 -12.37
CA SER A 127 1.64 11.69 -13.80
C SER A 127 3.02 11.50 -14.45
N SER A 128 3.03 11.08 -15.71
CA SER A 128 4.25 10.86 -16.51
C SER A 128 5.11 12.13 -16.67
N ASP A 129 4.51 13.32 -16.59
CA ASP A 129 5.21 14.61 -16.57
C ASP A 129 5.73 15.01 -15.17
N GLY A 130 5.49 14.18 -14.15
CA GLY A 130 5.93 14.37 -12.78
C GLY A 130 5.02 15.27 -11.93
N LYS A 131 3.86 15.72 -12.43
CA LYS A 131 2.92 16.49 -11.61
C LYS A 131 2.26 15.62 -10.54
N PRO A 132 2.13 16.11 -9.29
CA PRO A 132 1.43 15.38 -8.25
C PRO A 132 -0.06 15.18 -8.58
N LEU A 133 -0.57 13.96 -8.34
CA LEU A 133 -1.99 13.64 -8.49
C LEU A 133 -2.80 14.12 -7.28
N SER A 134 -4.05 14.53 -7.52
CA SER A 134 -5.00 14.81 -6.43
C SER A 134 -5.51 13.51 -5.82
N LEU A 135 -6.02 13.58 -4.58
CA LEU A 135 -6.57 12.41 -3.90
C LEU A 135 -7.73 11.78 -4.67
N ASP A 136 -8.53 12.58 -5.37
CA ASP A 136 -9.66 12.08 -6.16
C ASP A 136 -9.20 11.32 -7.41
N VAL A 137 -8.05 11.69 -8.01
CA VAL A 137 -7.43 10.89 -9.07
C VAL A 137 -6.92 9.57 -8.50
N ILE A 138 -6.19 9.63 -7.38
CA ILE A 138 -5.65 8.42 -6.75
C ILE A 138 -6.79 7.44 -6.40
N LYS A 139 -7.90 7.93 -5.83
CA LYS A 139 -9.06 7.09 -5.51
C LYS A 139 -9.69 6.42 -6.73
N ARG A 140 -9.64 7.04 -7.90
CA ARG A 140 -10.14 6.46 -9.16
C ARG A 140 -9.24 5.34 -9.68
N ASP A 141 -7.95 5.40 -9.39
CA ASP A 141 -6.99 4.36 -9.76
C ASP A 141 -7.00 3.16 -8.81
N LEU A 142 -7.60 3.31 -7.62
CA LEU A 142 -7.70 2.24 -6.64
C LEU A 142 -8.77 1.21 -7.04
N PRO A 143 -8.55 -0.09 -6.76
CA PRO A 143 -9.61 -1.08 -6.90
C PRO A 143 -10.86 -0.70 -6.11
N SER A 144 -12.05 -1.00 -6.62
CA SER A 144 -13.33 -0.66 -5.96
C SER A 144 -13.39 -1.14 -4.50
N SER A 145 -12.83 -2.33 -4.21
CA SER A 145 -12.73 -2.86 -2.84
C SER A 145 -11.91 -1.95 -1.91
N SER A 146 -10.84 -1.35 -2.41
CA SER A 146 -9.99 -0.42 -1.66
C SER A 146 -10.72 0.88 -1.37
N VAL A 147 -11.49 1.38 -2.34
CA VAL A 147 -12.35 2.56 -2.17
C VAL A 147 -13.44 2.30 -1.14
N SER A 148 -14.12 1.14 -1.18
CA SER A 148 -15.10 0.76 -0.16
C SER A 148 -14.47 0.71 1.24
N LEU A 149 -13.29 0.10 1.40
CA LEU A 149 -12.57 0.08 2.68
C LEU A 149 -12.19 1.48 3.19
N LEU A 150 -11.87 2.41 2.29
CA LEU A 150 -11.63 3.81 2.64
C LEU A 150 -12.88 4.54 3.14
N LEU A 151 -14.05 4.18 2.63
CA LEU A 151 -15.32 4.82 2.98
C LEU A 151 -15.95 4.22 4.24
N GLU A 152 -15.82 2.90 4.43
CA GLU A 152 -16.50 2.16 5.49
C GLU A 152 -15.68 2.05 6.78
N SER A 153 -14.35 2.02 6.67
CA SER A 153 -13.50 1.81 7.84
C SER A 153 -13.30 3.10 8.63
N LYS A 154 -13.54 3.02 9.94
CA LYS A 154 -13.31 4.10 10.89
C LYS A 154 -11.82 4.42 11.09
N TRP A 155 -10.94 3.56 10.58
CA TRP A 155 -9.50 3.58 10.86
C TRP A 155 -8.64 4.04 9.68
N THR A 156 -9.24 4.27 8.51
CA THR A 156 -8.52 4.49 7.24
C THR A 156 -8.62 5.94 6.78
N PHE A 157 -8.35 6.88 7.68
CA PHE A 157 -8.40 8.30 7.38
C PHE A 157 -7.14 8.75 6.62
N ILE A 158 -7.32 9.38 5.45
CA ILE A 158 -6.23 9.95 4.65
C ILE A 158 -6.11 11.45 4.93
N THR A 159 -4.89 11.90 5.21
CA THR A 159 -4.50 13.30 5.35
C THR A 159 -3.41 13.66 4.35
N GLN A 160 -3.26 14.95 4.05
CA GLN A 160 -2.09 15.46 3.33
C GLN A 160 -1.15 16.14 4.31
N GLU A 161 0.08 15.65 4.41
CA GLU A 161 1.12 16.16 5.31
C GLU A 161 2.46 16.25 4.57
N GLU A 162 3.43 16.96 5.14
CA GLU A 162 4.80 16.95 4.64
C GLU A 162 5.47 15.61 4.99
N HIS A 163 6.17 15.00 4.03
CA HIS A 163 6.91 13.77 4.30
C HIS A 163 8.05 14.05 5.31
N PRO A 164 8.17 13.28 6.41
CA PRO A 164 9.09 13.59 7.53
C PRO A 164 10.55 13.81 7.13
N TYR A 165 10.97 13.21 6.02
CA TYR A 165 12.36 13.22 5.57
C TYR A 165 12.62 13.83 4.19
N LEU A 166 11.57 14.22 3.45
CA LEU A 166 11.69 14.59 2.03
C LEU A 166 11.17 16.00 1.72
N ASN A 167 10.71 16.73 2.73
CA ASN A 167 10.28 18.13 2.66
C ASN A 167 9.34 18.45 1.48
N ARG A 168 8.35 17.57 1.25
CA ARG A 168 7.40 17.67 0.14
C ARG A 168 6.05 17.04 0.54
N PRO A 169 4.92 17.47 -0.04
CA PRO A 169 3.60 16.98 0.35
C PRO A 169 3.38 15.53 -0.09
N TRP A 170 2.90 14.71 0.84
CA TRP A 170 2.51 13.32 0.65
C TRP A 170 1.14 13.09 1.29
N PHE A 171 0.41 12.10 0.80
CA PHE A 171 -0.74 11.58 1.52
C PHE A 171 -0.27 10.61 2.60
N LYS A 172 -0.99 10.57 3.71
CA LYS A 172 -0.67 9.77 4.89
C LYS A 172 -1.93 9.12 5.40
N LEU A 173 -1.88 7.81 5.60
CA LEU A 173 -2.89 7.11 6.40
C LEU A 173 -2.64 7.37 7.88
N HIS A 174 -3.64 7.93 8.55
CA HIS A 174 -3.55 8.30 9.94
C HIS A 174 -3.41 7.04 10.81
N PRO A 175 -2.51 7.01 11.82
CA PRO A 175 -2.25 5.82 12.65
C PRO A 175 -3.36 5.49 13.66
N CYS A 176 -4.53 6.14 13.58
CA CYS A 176 -5.60 5.92 14.56
C CYS A 176 -6.14 4.50 14.46
N GLY A 177 -6.25 3.83 15.60
CA GLY A 177 -6.72 2.45 15.66
C GLY A 177 -5.66 1.40 15.35
N THR A 178 -4.47 1.75 14.82
CA THR A 178 -3.41 0.77 14.52
C THR A 178 -3.06 -0.10 15.71
N GLU A 179 -2.89 0.51 16.88
CA GLU A 179 -2.68 -0.22 18.12
C GLU A 179 -3.82 -1.21 18.41
N GLU A 180 -5.07 -0.75 18.33
CA GLU A 180 -6.26 -1.52 18.68
C GLU A 180 -6.44 -2.73 17.76
N TRP A 181 -6.40 -2.55 16.44
CA TRP A 181 -6.63 -3.67 15.54
C TRP A 181 -5.42 -4.61 15.42
N ILE A 182 -4.17 -4.14 15.59
CA ILE A 182 -3.02 -5.05 15.69
C ILE A 182 -3.13 -5.92 16.95
N LYS A 183 -3.58 -5.33 18.06
CA LYS A 183 -3.82 -6.09 19.29
C LYS A 183 -4.85 -7.20 19.07
N LEU A 184 -5.97 -6.88 18.41
CA LEU A 184 -6.99 -7.89 18.04
C LEU A 184 -6.43 -8.99 17.13
N LEU A 185 -5.63 -8.64 16.12
CA LEU A 185 -4.99 -9.63 15.25
C LEU A 185 -4.05 -10.55 16.05
N SER A 186 -3.28 -9.98 16.98
CA SER A 186 -2.36 -10.74 17.84
C SER A 186 -3.13 -11.72 18.73
N GLU A 187 -4.21 -11.28 19.37
CA GLU A 187 -5.07 -12.12 20.23
C GLU A 187 -5.77 -13.24 19.45
N SER A 188 -6.20 -12.98 18.22
CA SER A 188 -6.88 -13.98 17.37
C SER A 188 -5.96 -15.10 16.89
N SER A 189 -4.66 -14.82 16.78
CA SER A 189 -3.65 -15.79 16.34
C SER A 189 -3.13 -16.69 17.48
N SER A 190 -3.40 -16.30 18.73
CA SER A 190 -2.84 -16.95 19.92
C SER A 190 -3.85 -17.89 20.58
N SER A 191 -3.90 -19.16 20.17
CA SER A 191 -4.72 -20.17 20.87
C SER A 191 -4.20 -20.51 22.27
N ASP A 192 -2.96 -20.17 22.61
CA ASP A 192 -2.28 -20.54 23.87
C ASP A 192 -1.55 -19.36 24.58
N GLY A 193 -1.97 -18.10 24.35
CA GLY A 193 -1.31 -16.93 24.96
C GLY A 193 0.09 -16.62 24.39
N CYS A 194 0.45 -17.25 23.27
CA CYS A 194 1.67 -16.95 22.52
C CYS A 194 1.52 -15.61 21.79
N GLN A 195 2.35 -14.65 22.11
CA GLN A 195 2.31 -13.31 21.52
C GLN A 195 2.88 -13.30 20.09
N MET A 196 2.46 -12.33 19.27
CA MET A 196 2.90 -12.20 17.87
C MET A 196 4.41 -11.93 17.78
N PRO A 197 5.18 -12.71 17.00
CA PRO A 197 6.57 -12.40 16.68
C PRO A 197 6.72 -11.03 16.02
N VAL A 198 7.75 -10.26 16.40
CA VAL A 198 7.99 -8.92 15.83
C VAL A 198 8.14 -8.94 14.31
N GLU A 199 8.70 -10.02 13.75
CA GLU A 199 8.90 -10.21 12.31
C GLU A 199 7.59 -10.25 11.52
N LEU A 200 6.48 -10.63 12.17
CA LEU A 200 5.15 -10.65 11.57
C LEU A 200 4.40 -9.33 11.73
N TYR A 201 4.83 -8.44 12.62
CA TYR A 201 4.10 -7.19 12.92
C TYR A 201 3.79 -6.39 11.67
N LEU A 202 4.79 -6.11 10.83
CA LEU A 202 4.59 -5.31 9.63
C LEU A 202 3.83 -6.06 8.53
N VAL A 203 3.93 -7.38 8.46
CA VAL A 203 3.11 -8.15 7.52
C VAL A 203 1.65 -8.10 7.93
N SER A 204 1.34 -8.37 9.20
CA SER A 204 0.00 -8.26 9.77
C SER A 204 -0.56 -6.86 9.59
N TRP A 205 0.26 -5.84 9.85
CA TRP A 205 -0.13 -4.45 9.65
C TRP A 205 -0.43 -4.13 8.18
N PHE A 206 0.48 -4.52 7.28
CA PHE A 206 0.34 -4.25 5.86
C PHE A 206 -0.80 -5.05 5.21
N SER A 207 -1.17 -6.20 5.77
CA SER A 207 -2.33 -6.97 5.31
C SER A 207 -3.64 -6.17 5.38
N VAL A 208 -3.74 -5.21 6.30
CA VAL A 208 -4.89 -4.30 6.41
C VAL A 208 -4.62 -3.01 5.62
N VAL A 209 -3.48 -2.37 5.88
CA VAL A 209 -3.17 -1.03 5.35
C VAL A 209 -2.88 -1.04 3.85
N GLY A 210 -2.23 -2.08 3.33
CA GLY A 210 -1.94 -2.21 1.91
C GLY A 210 -3.21 -2.25 1.07
N GLN A 211 -4.24 -2.96 1.52
CA GLN A 211 -5.51 -3.08 0.80
C GLN A 211 -6.19 -1.73 0.57
N VAL A 212 -6.06 -0.81 1.51
CA VAL A 212 -6.61 0.56 1.45
C VAL A 212 -6.01 1.36 0.30
N VAL A 213 -4.78 1.05 -0.09
CA VAL A 213 -4.04 1.74 -1.16
C VAL A 213 -3.78 0.85 -2.39
N GLY A 214 -4.53 -0.24 -2.52
CA GLY A 214 -4.47 -1.14 -3.69
C GLY A 214 -3.30 -2.12 -3.69
N LEU A 215 -2.53 -2.22 -2.60
CA LEU A 215 -1.42 -3.16 -2.46
C LEU A 215 -1.86 -4.42 -1.71
N ARG A 216 -1.90 -5.56 -2.41
CA ARG A 216 -2.28 -6.85 -1.81
C ARG A 216 -1.08 -7.50 -1.13
N THR A 217 -1.33 -8.11 0.02
CA THR A 217 -0.33 -8.94 0.73
C THR A 217 -0.57 -10.40 0.38
N PRO A 218 0.39 -11.12 -0.24
CA PRO A 218 0.29 -12.56 -0.44
C PRO A 218 0.14 -13.31 0.89
N LEU A 219 -0.71 -14.34 0.91
CA LEU A 219 -0.99 -15.12 2.13
C LEU A 219 0.28 -15.81 2.66
N GLU A 220 1.20 -16.17 1.77
CA GLU A 220 2.47 -16.80 2.11
C GLU A 220 3.37 -15.90 2.98
N MET A 221 3.14 -14.57 2.97
CA MET A 221 3.87 -13.68 3.86
C MET A 221 3.38 -13.78 5.32
N LEU A 222 2.13 -14.20 5.54
CA LEU A 222 1.50 -14.33 6.87
C LEU A 222 1.83 -15.66 7.55
N ILE A 223 2.45 -16.60 6.82
CA ILE A 223 2.89 -17.92 7.29
C ILE A 223 4.38 -17.88 7.68
#